data_AF-A0AA39GIP4-F1
#
_entry.id   AF-A0AA39GIP4-F1
#
_cell.length_a   1.000
_cell.length_b   1.000
_cell.length_c   1.000
_cell.angle_alpha   90.00
_cell.angle_beta   90.00
_cell.angle_gamma   90.00
#
_symmetry.space_group_name_H-M   'P 1'
#
loop_
_entity.id
_entity.type
_entity.pdbx_description
1 polymer ?
#
loop_
_entity_poly.entity_id
_entity_poly.type
_entity_poly.pdbx_seq_one_letter_code
_entity_poly.pdbx_strand_id
1 'polypeptide(L)'
;MVERSCEEDPGEPLEHSRLLGADNSEHCAEGKKAEKAIILLKIVILLLALGDDMLDSPMARITEAVICYRHYEMTDPSKLRMGRDDIGPGAIGGVEELHCKVNAVQAKLASLRGWQSLLDSIPGLLLAVPVGWAADQYGRKQFVLLALLGVFLQGAWPQFVTWFWQAFDLRAVWFSACSGFMAGGIDTANTLFFVMISDVASEARRAEVFVQLGALSMGALLVMPPMSAWLMRICSPWVPALIGALLKLAAVAVFHHCPETLSRAERERRAMVGAVRWQEPSKKSWLDKFHQSSRFLLNDWRITALIATFFGQAFLGRNRLLILQYLSKRYSISISDATLLMTARTITMFLLFMFILPYISKLMIYRQLVASAHHKDLYLAQASYVLWTVGWALLGLAPNEALAVASMGIAALGQGTTLLARSFLASLLQPHEVARAYSVVSMVEMIGSMLGAPALAAIFNLGLSWGRAWIGLPFIVIGLLSAVFTAVMFAVGLQRSEHGRREDI
;
A
#
# COMPACT_ATOMS: atom_id res chain seq x y z
N MET A 1 17.81 -10.72 32.42
CA MET A 1 17.86 -9.85 33.61
C MET A 1 16.42 -9.59 33.99
N VAL A 2 16.06 -9.92 35.23
CA VAL A 2 14.72 -10.33 35.71
C VAL A 2 13.61 -9.32 35.43
N GLU A 3 12.52 -9.75 34.79
CA GLU A 3 11.21 -9.08 34.77
C GLU A 3 10.73 -8.92 36.22
N ARG A 4 10.72 -7.69 36.76
CA ARG A 4 10.00 -7.40 38.01
C ARG A 4 8.52 -7.27 37.67
N SER A 5 7.74 -8.25 38.09
CA SER A 5 6.28 -8.17 38.13
C SER A 5 5.88 -6.99 39.02
N CYS A 6 5.10 -6.03 38.50
CA CYS A 6 4.53 -4.92 39.29
C CYS A 6 3.39 -5.50 40.17
N GLU A 7 3.71 -6.27 41.21
CA GLU A 7 2.75 -6.70 42.26
C GLU A 7 2.91 -5.79 43.49
N GLU A 8 1.79 -5.27 44.00
CA GLU A 8 1.75 -4.33 45.13
C GLU A 8 2.21 -5.02 46.43
N ASP A 9 3.34 -4.56 47.00
CA ASP A 9 3.78 -4.95 48.34
C ASP A 9 3.54 -3.79 49.33
N PRO A 10 2.72 -3.97 50.38
CA PRO A 10 2.46 -2.92 51.37
C PRO A 10 3.47 -3.02 52.54
N GLY A 11 4.52 -2.18 52.53
CA GLY A 11 5.50 -2.10 53.62
C GLY A 11 6.10 -0.70 53.83
N GLU A 12 6.23 -0.30 55.10
CA GLU A 12 6.54 1.03 55.67
C GLU A 12 7.79 1.79 55.17
N PRO A 13 7.86 3.14 55.38
CA PRO A 13 8.79 4.02 54.67
C PRO A 13 10.14 4.23 55.38
N LEU A 14 11.23 3.82 54.73
CA LEU A 14 12.59 4.35 54.94
C LEU A 14 12.88 5.40 53.84
N GLU A 15 13.55 6.51 54.16
CA GLU A 15 13.78 7.61 53.21
C GLU A 15 14.58 7.21 51.95
N HIS A 16 15.44 6.19 52.04
CA HIS A 16 16.10 5.59 50.88
C HIS A 16 15.16 4.80 49.96
N SER A 17 14.03 4.30 50.48
CA SER A 17 12.98 3.62 49.72
C SER A 17 12.11 4.59 48.92
N ARG A 18 12.07 5.88 49.26
CA ARG A 18 11.29 6.89 48.52
C ARG A 18 11.89 7.21 47.16
N LEU A 19 13.22 7.28 47.04
CA LEU A 19 13.90 7.52 45.75
C LEU A 19 13.81 6.31 44.82
N LEU A 20 14.00 5.09 45.35
CA LEU A 20 13.83 3.85 44.58
C LEU A 20 12.36 3.54 44.26
N GLY A 21 11.44 3.93 45.14
CA GLY A 21 10.00 3.82 44.94
C GLY A 21 9.47 4.80 43.89
N ALA A 22 9.99 6.04 43.87
CA ALA A 22 9.67 7.03 42.84
C ALA A 22 10.16 6.57 41.46
N ASP A 23 11.41 6.10 41.35
CA ASP A 23 12.01 5.61 40.10
C ASP A 23 11.28 4.35 39.56
N ASN A 24 10.92 3.40 40.45
CA ASN A 24 10.10 2.25 40.07
C ASN A 24 8.66 2.64 39.66
N SER A 25 8.07 3.65 40.32
CA SER A 25 6.71 4.12 40.00
C SER A 25 6.65 4.85 38.65
N GLU A 26 7.65 5.67 38.33
CA GLU A 26 7.79 6.33 37.04
C GLU A 26 8.05 5.29 35.94
N HIS A 27 8.88 4.28 36.19
CA HIS A 27 9.15 3.21 35.23
C HIS A 27 7.92 2.32 34.94
N CYS A 28 7.15 1.88 35.96
CA CYS A 28 5.88 1.16 35.73
C CYS A 28 4.84 2.09 35.04
N ALA A 29 4.83 3.39 35.29
CA ALA A 29 3.91 4.34 34.63
C ALA A 29 4.25 4.56 33.16
N GLU A 30 5.54 4.68 32.81
CA GLU A 30 6.01 4.77 31.43
C GLU A 30 5.73 3.47 30.65
N GLY A 31 5.93 2.31 31.29
CA GLY A 31 5.57 1.01 30.70
C GLY A 31 4.08 0.90 30.37
N LYS A 32 3.19 1.29 31.30
CA LYS A 32 1.73 1.31 31.08
C LYS A 32 1.33 2.27 29.96
N LYS A 33 1.99 3.44 29.87
CA LYS A 33 1.75 4.43 28.81
C LYS A 33 2.19 3.91 27.43
N ALA A 34 3.34 3.24 27.36
CA ALA A 34 3.86 2.63 26.14
C ALA A 34 2.94 1.51 25.63
N GLU A 35 2.49 0.62 26.52
CA GLU A 35 1.56 -0.45 26.15
C GLU A 35 0.22 0.09 25.66
N LYS A 36 -0.34 1.09 26.34
CA LYS A 36 -1.55 1.80 25.90
C LYS A 36 -1.37 2.41 24.51
N ALA A 37 -0.22 3.03 24.22
CA ALA A 37 0.07 3.60 22.91
C ALA A 37 0.10 2.51 21.82
N ILE A 38 0.76 1.38 22.06
CA ILE A 38 0.83 0.24 21.13
C ILE A 38 -0.57 -0.30 20.81
N ILE A 39 -1.42 -0.50 21.82
CA ILE A 39 -2.78 -1.02 21.63
C ILE A 39 -3.62 -0.04 20.79
N LEU A 40 -3.58 1.26 21.12
CA LEU A 40 -4.31 2.28 20.37
C LEU A 40 -3.83 2.37 18.92
N LEU A 41 -2.51 2.32 18.68
CA LEU A 41 -1.94 2.33 17.33
C LEU A 41 -2.40 1.10 16.52
N LYS A 42 -2.42 -0.09 17.12
CA LYS A 42 -2.97 -1.30 16.47
C LYS A 42 -4.43 -1.14 16.07
N ILE A 43 -5.25 -0.60 16.97
CA ILE A 43 -6.68 -0.36 16.70
C ILE A 43 -6.84 0.66 15.56
N VAL A 44 -6.09 1.76 15.59
CA VAL A 44 -6.15 2.80 14.55
C VAL A 44 -5.75 2.26 13.19
N ILE A 45 -4.63 1.53 13.11
CA ILE A 45 -4.16 0.91 11.85
C ILE A 45 -5.18 -0.11 11.34
N LEU A 46 -5.77 -0.90 12.23
CA LEU A 46 -6.84 -1.83 11.86
C LEU A 46 -8.07 -1.10 11.32
N LEU A 47 -8.56 -0.06 12.01
CA LEU A 47 -9.73 0.72 11.57
C LEU A 47 -9.51 1.37 10.20
N LEU A 48 -8.30 1.88 9.93
CA LEU A 48 -7.95 2.44 8.62
C LEU A 48 -7.98 1.36 7.54
N ALA A 49 -7.32 0.21 7.77
CA ALA A 49 -7.32 -0.90 6.82
C ALA A 49 -8.74 -1.42 6.55
N LEU A 50 -9.55 -1.58 7.59
CA LEU A 50 -10.95 -1.99 7.45
C LEU A 50 -11.74 -0.97 6.62
N GLY A 51 -11.53 0.32 6.88
CA GLY A 51 -12.21 1.42 6.21
C GLY A 51 -11.84 1.57 4.74
N ASP A 52 -10.57 1.41 4.39
CA ASP A 52 -10.08 1.44 2.99
C ASP A 52 -10.69 0.29 2.18
N ASP A 53 -10.50 -0.95 2.64
CA ASP A 53 -10.93 -2.14 1.90
C ASP A 53 -12.45 -2.27 1.79
N MET A 54 -13.20 -1.69 2.74
CA MET A 54 -14.66 -1.60 2.67
C MET A 54 -15.13 -0.60 1.61
N LEU A 55 -14.40 0.52 1.42
CA LEU A 55 -14.82 1.69 0.64
C LEU A 55 -14.48 1.59 -0.86
N ASP A 56 -13.42 0.89 -1.22
CA ASP A 56 -12.86 0.91 -2.58
C ASP A 56 -13.79 0.40 -3.69
N SER A 57 -14.35 -0.80 -3.52
CA SER A 57 -15.24 -1.41 -4.51
C SER A 57 -16.59 -0.68 -4.66
N PRO A 58 -17.23 -0.23 -3.56
CA PRO A 58 -18.46 0.55 -3.67
C PRO A 58 -18.26 1.92 -4.31
N MET A 59 -17.18 2.64 -3.96
CA MET A 59 -16.87 3.90 -4.64
C MET A 59 -16.59 3.69 -6.12
N ALA A 60 -15.98 2.56 -6.46
CA ALA A 60 -15.83 2.16 -7.84
C ALA A 60 -17.18 2.02 -8.56
N ARG A 61 -18.17 1.37 -7.93
CA ARG A 61 -19.52 1.21 -8.49
C ARG A 61 -20.31 2.50 -8.57
N ILE A 62 -20.29 3.33 -7.54
CA ILE A 62 -20.97 4.62 -7.51
C ILE A 62 -20.47 5.53 -8.62
N THR A 63 -19.15 5.64 -8.78
CA THR A 63 -18.55 6.45 -9.84
C THR A 63 -18.92 5.95 -11.24
N GLU A 64 -18.93 4.62 -11.43
CA GLU A 64 -19.38 4.01 -12.69
C GLU A 64 -20.85 4.36 -13.00
N ALA A 65 -21.73 4.27 -12.01
CA ALA A 65 -23.15 4.54 -12.17
C ALA A 65 -23.41 6.00 -12.60
N VAL A 66 -22.76 6.99 -11.99
CA VAL A 66 -22.88 8.39 -12.41
C VAL A 66 -22.39 8.61 -13.84
N ILE A 67 -21.25 8.02 -14.21
CA ILE A 67 -20.71 8.13 -15.59
C ILE A 67 -21.69 7.51 -16.58
N CYS A 68 -22.21 6.33 -16.24
CA CYS A 68 -23.15 5.57 -17.05
C CYS A 68 -24.47 6.31 -17.27
N TYR A 69 -25.04 6.88 -16.21
CA TYR A 69 -26.26 7.68 -16.29
C TYR A 69 -26.10 8.86 -17.24
N ARG A 70 -25.05 9.68 -17.04
CA ARG A 70 -24.77 10.83 -17.91
C ARG A 70 -24.49 10.43 -19.36
N HIS A 71 -23.92 9.25 -19.59
CA HIS A 71 -23.69 8.74 -20.94
C HIS A 71 -25.01 8.41 -21.65
N TYR A 72 -25.89 7.66 -21.00
CA TYR A 72 -27.18 7.28 -21.60
C TYR A 72 -28.16 8.44 -21.72
N GLU A 73 -28.10 9.40 -20.80
CA GLU A 73 -28.86 10.65 -20.93
C GLU A 73 -28.57 11.39 -22.25
N MET A 74 -27.33 11.39 -22.72
CA MET A 74 -26.96 12.04 -23.98
C MET A 74 -27.10 11.14 -25.21
N THR A 75 -26.96 9.83 -25.05
CA THR A 75 -26.79 8.90 -26.19
C THR A 75 -28.04 8.09 -26.49
N ASP A 76 -28.72 7.59 -25.46
CA ASP A 76 -29.93 6.77 -25.59
C ASP A 76 -30.74 6.82 -24.27
N PRO A 77 -31.67 7.79 -24.13
CA PRO A 77 -32.49 7.95 -22.93
C PRO A 77 -33.42 6.77 -22.63
N SER A 78 -33.67 5.87 -23.59
CA SER A 78 -34.54 4.69 -23.38
C SER A 78 -33.98 3.72 -22.32
N LYS A 79 -32.68 3.80 -22.03
CA LYS A 79 -32.00 2.98 -21.02
C LYS A 79 -32.11 3.54 -19.60
N LEU A 80 -32.67 4.74 -19.44
CA LEU A 80 -32.91 5.35 -18.13
C LEU A 80 -34.18 4.77 -17.51
N ARG A 81 -34.05 4.18 -16.33
CA ARG A 81 -35.19 3.68 -15.54
C ARG A 81 -35.87 4.77 -14.72
N MET A 82 -35.12 5.82 -14.38
CA MET A 82 -35.55 6.92 -13.51
C MET A 82 -35.00 8.25 -14.05
N GLY A 83 -35.84 9.28 -14.01
CA GLY A 83 -35.44 10.66 -14.34
C GLY A 83 -34.53 11.28 -13.27
N ARG A 84 -34.00 12.47 -13.54
CA ARG A 84 -33.12 13.19 -12.61
C ARG A 84 -33.79 13.56 -11.29
N ASP A 85 -35.10 13.81 -11.32
CA ASP A 85 -35.84 14.27 -10.15
C ASP A 85 -36.08 13.13 -9.14
N ASP A 86 -36.21 11.89 -9.62
CA ASP A 86 -36.53 10.72 -8.79
C ASP A 86 -35.29 9.92 -8.36
N ILE A 87 -34.15 10.13 -9.02
CA ILE A 87 -32.96 9.32 -8.79
C ILE A 87 -32.14 9.80 -7.59
N GLY A 88 -31.83 8.85 -6.71
CA GLY A 88 -31.02 9.09 -5.52
C GLY A 88 -29.54 9.41 -5.77
N PRO A 89 -28.76 9.55 -4.68
CA PRO A 89 -27.34 9.89 -4.75
C PRO A 89 -26.55 8.83 -5.53
N GLY A 90 -25.50 9.27 -6.24
CA GLY A 90 -24.64 8.39 -7.03
C GLY A 90 -25.27 7.79 -8.29
N ALA A 91 -26.45 8.26 -8.70
CA ALA A 91 -27.22 7.72 -9.82
C ALA A 91 -27.44 6.19 -9.74
N ILE A 92 -27.45 5.63 -8.54
CA ILE A 92 -27.65 4.19 -8.30
C ILE A 92 -29.09 3.82 -8.65
N GLY A 93 -29.26 2.76 -9.43
CA GLY A 93 -30.58 2.29 -9.88
C GLY A 93 -31.10 2.97 -11.15
N GLY A 94 -30.51 4.09 -11.58
CA GLY A 94 -30.95 4.82 -12.78
C GLY A 94 -30.71 4.08 -14.09
N VAL A 95 -29.61 3.32 -14.17
CA VAL A 95 -29.29 2.46 -15.31
C VAL A 95 -28.87 1.09 -14.78
N GLU A 96 -29.31 0.03 -15.44
CA GLU A 96 -28.85 -1.34 -15.14
C GLU A 96 -27.34 -1.45 -15.27
N GLU A 97 -26.71 -2.10 -14.30
CA GLU A 97 -25.26 -2.23 -14.25
C GLU A 97 -24.66 -2.86 -15.52
N LEU A 98 -25.36 -3.83 -16.12
CA LEU A 98 -24.91 -4.50 -17.34
C LEU A 98 -24.71 -3.52 -18.51
N HIS A 99 -25.57 -2.50 -18.62
CA HIS A 99 -25.47 -1.47 -19.64
C HIS A 99 -24.30 -0.51 -19.38
N CYS A 100 -23.81 -0.41 -18.14
CA CYS A 100 -22.67 0.42 -17.80
C CYS A 100 -21.32 -0.14 -18.25
N LYS A 101 -21.29 -1.36 -18.79
CA LYS A 101 -20.06 -1.99 -19.29
C LYS A 101 -19.71 -1.56 -20.70
N VAL A 102 -20.31 -0.52 -21.29
CA VAL A 102 -19.89 0.02 -22.59
C VAL A 102 -18.51 0.70 -22.53
N ASN A 103 -17.78 0.72 -23.66
CA ASN A 103 -16.39 1.20 -23.70
C ASN A 103 -16.24 2.65 -23.26
N ALA A 104 -17.16 3.54 -23.64
CA ALA A 104 -17.11 4.96 -23.30
C ALA A 104 -17.17 5.19 -21.77
N VAL A 105 -18.04 4.45 -21.07
CA VAL A 105 -18.18 4.52 -19.60
C VAL A 105 -16.92 4.00 -18.91
N GLN A 106 -16.44 2.82 -19.34
CA GLN A 106 -15.25 2.21 -18.73
C GLN A 106 -13.98 3.02 -18.98
N ALA A 107 -13.82 3.58 -20.18
CA ALA A 107 -12.64 4.39 -20.49
C ALA A 107 -12.59 5.70 -19.68
N LYS A 108 -13.75 6.32 -19.46
CA LYS A 108 -13.86 7.52 -18.62
C LYS A 108 -13.60 7.18 -17.15
N LEU A 109 -14.12 6.05 -16.67
CA LEU A 109 -13.90 5.57 -15.30
C LEU A 109 -12.43 5.24 -15.03
N ALA A 110 -11.78 4.52 -15.96
CA ALA A 110 -10.37 4.16 -15.85
C ALA A 110 -9.48 5.41 -15.83
N SER A 111 -9.72 6.35 -16.75
CA SER A 111 -9.00 7.63 -16.81
C SER A 111 -9.16 8.43 -15.53
N LEU A 112 -10.40 8.57 -15.03
CA LEU A 112 -10.69 9.36 -13.84
C LEU A 112 -9.94 8.82 -12.62
N ARG A 113 -9.95 7.50 -12.40
CA ARG A 113 -9.22 6.86 -11.29
C ARG A 113 -7.71 6.87 -11.48
N GLY A 114 -7.23 6.70 -12.71
CA GLY A 114 -5.81 6.74 -13.02
C GLY A 114 -5.20 8.08 -12.65
N TRP A 115 -5.84 9.18 -13.07
CA TRP A 115 -5.44 10.54 -12.67
C TRP A 115 -5.62 10.80 -11.18
N GLN A 116 -6.70 10.33 -10.57
CA GLN A 116 -6.92 10.46 -9.14
C GLN A 116 -5.78 9.83 -8.32
N SER A 117 -5.38 8.60 -8.65
CA SER A 117 -4.27 7.92 -7.97
C SER A 117 -2.94 8.67 -8.09
N LEU A 118 -2.68 9.32 -9.23
CA LEU A 118 -1.48 10.15 -9.42
C LEU A 118 -1.55 11.37 -8.51
N LEU A 119 -2.68 12.11 -8.54
CA LEU A 119 -2.86 13.33 -7.76
C LEU A 119 -2.80 13.06 -6.25
N ASP A 120 -3.45 11.99 -5.80
CA ASP A 120 -3.45 11.57 -4.39
C ASP A 120 -2.05 11.24 -3.85
N SER A 121 -1.10 10.89 -4.74
CA SER A 121 0.27 10.55 -4.35
C SER A 121 1.21 11.75 -4.27
N ILE A 122 0.88 12.87 -4.93
CA ILE A 122 1.74 14.08 -4.96
C ILE A 122 2.01 14.64 -3.56
N PRO A 123 1.00 14.82 -2.67
CA PRO A 123 1.25 15.37 -1.34
C PRO A 123 2.16 14.48 -0.50
N GLY A 124 2.00 13.15 -0.59
CA GLY A 124 2.87 12.20 0.11
C GLY A 124 4.32 12.34 -0.30
N LEU A 125 4.59 12.42 -1.61
CA LEU A 125 5.93 12.65 -2.14
C LEU A 125 6.56 13.97 -1.65
N LEU A 126 5.80 15.07 -1.71
CA LEU A 126 6.32 16.39 -1.36
C LEU A 126 6.50 16.60 0.14
N LEU A 127 5.60 16.03 0.95
CA LEU A 127 5.53 16.32 2.38
C LEU A 127 6.13 15.25 3.28
N ALA A 128 6.45 14.04 2.79
CA ALA A 128 7.00 12.97 3.63
C ALA A 128 8.24 13.40 4.44
N VAL A 129 9.23 14.07 3.80
CA VAL A 129 10.45 14.53 4.48
C VAL A 129 10.19 15.77 5.35
N PRO A 130 9.56 16.85 4.86
CA PRO A 130 9.27 18.03 5.69
C PRO A 130 8.42 17.72 6.91
N VAL A 131 7.36 16.91 6.76
CA VAL A 131 6.48 16.52 7.86
C VAL A 131 7.19 15.57 8.82
N GLY A 132 8.00 14.64 8.32
CA GLY A 132 8.83 13.78 9.18
C GLY A 132 9.77 14.58 10.06
N TRP A 133 10.48 15.56 9.48
CA TRP A 133 11.33 16.49 10.23
C TRP A 133 10.54 17.32 11.25
N ALA A 134 9.40 17.87 10.82
CA ALA A 134 8.56 18.70 11.70
C ALA A 134 7.98 17.88 12.86
N ALA A 135 7.60 16.62 12.62
CA ALA A 135 7.11 15.69 13.64
C ALA A 135 8.18 15.35 14.70
N ASP A 136 9.45 15.28 14.30
CA ASP A 136 10.56 15.08 15.22
C ASP A 136 10.85 16.32 16.10
N GLN A 137 10.47 17.52 15.65
CA GLN A 137 10.69 18.77 16.39
C GLN A 137 9.50 19.17 17.26
N TYR A 138 8.29 19.14 16.70
CA TYR A 138 7.08 19.65 17.37
C TYR A 138 6.24 18.55 18.04
N GLY A 139 6.59 17.28 17.83
CA GLY A 139 5.88 16.12 18.37
C GLY A 139 5.11 15.37 17.30
N ARG A 140 4.98 14.05 17.48
CA ARG A 140 4.46 13.16 16.43
C ARG A 140 2.94 13.12 16.41
N LYS A 141 2.31 13.26 17.59
CA LYS A 141 0.85 13.15 17.73
C LYS A 141 0.11 14.13 16.82
N GLN A 142 0.56 15.38 16.74
CA GLN A 142 -0.14 16.44 15.99
C GLN A 142 -0.12 16.15 14.49
N PHE A 143 1.02 15.77 13.93
CA PHE A 143 1.13 15.46 12.50
C PHE A 143 0.41 14.19 12.11
N VAL A 144 0.41 13.16 12.97
CA VAL A 144 -0.39 11.96 12.71
C VAL A 144 -1.89 12.29 12.75
N LEU A 145 -2.37 13.06 13.73
CA LEU A 145 -3.77 13.45 13.79
C LEU A 145 -4.19 14.24 12.53
N LEU A 146 -3.32 15.16 12.09
CA LEU A 146 -3.53 15.95 10.88
C LEU A 146 -3.53 15.07 9.61
N ALA A 147 -2.64 14.07 9.55
CA ALA A 147 -2.60 13.11 8.45
C ALA A 147 -3.85 12.24 8.40
N LEU A 148 -4.32 11.75 9.55
CA LEU A 148 -5.55 10.95 9.66
C LEU A 148 -6.80 11.74 9.28
N LEU A 149 -6.87 13.01 9.68
CA LEU A 149 -7.94 13.91 9.23
C LEU A 149 -7.88 14.10 7.71
N GLY A 150 -6.68 14.28 7.15
CA GLY A 150 -6.47 14.34 5.71
C GLY A 150 -6.94 13.09 4.97
N VAL A 151 -6.64 11.89 5.49
CA VAL A 151 -7.08 10.60 4.92
C VAL A 151 -8.60 10.43 5.00
N PHE A 152 -9.23 10.82 6.12
CA PHE A 152 -10.68 10.83 6.24
C PHE A 152 -11.32 11.74 5.18
N LEU A 153 -10.84 12.98 5.05
CA LEU A 153 -11.33 13.93 4.05
C LEU A 153 -11.08 13.45 2.62
N GLN A 154 -9.95 12.77 2.36
CA GLN A 154 -9.63 12.19 1.06
C GLN A 154 -10.66 11.13 0.64
N GLY A 155 -11.15 10.33 1.59
CA GLY A 155 -12.21 9.35 1.35
C GLY A 155 -13.63 9.96 1.32
N ALA A 156 -13.89 10.96 2.14
CA ALA A 156 -15.21 11.60 2.26
C ALA A 156 -15.52 12.52 1.07
N TRP A 157 -14.53 13.20 0.50
CA TRP A 157 -14.75 14.14 -0.61
C TRP A 157 -15.32 13.48 -1.88
N PRO A 158 -14.79 12.35 -2.38
CA PRO A 158 -15.40 11.63 -3.50
C PRO A 158 -16.84 11.17 -3.21
N GLN A 159 -17.14 10.79 -1.95
CA GLN A 159 -18.51 10.48 -1.53
C GLN A 159 -19.40 11.72 -1.61
N PHE A 160 -18.94 12.87 -1.13
CA PHE A 160 -19.67 14.12 -1.23
C PHE A 160 -19.97 14.51 -2.69
N VAL A 161 -18.97 14.48 -3.57
CA VAL A 161 -19.13 14.81 -4.99
C VAL A 161 -20.11 13.85 -5.69
N THR A 162 -20.04 12.56 -5.40
CA THR A 162 -20.92 11.56 -6.00
C THR A 162 -22.31 11.51 -5.35
N TRP A 163 -22.45 11.97 -4.11
CA TRP A 163 -23.75 12.18 -3.47
C TRP A 163 -24.50 13.31 -4.19
N PHE A 164 -23.83 14.46 -4.34
CA PHE A 164 -24.34 15.64 -5.06
C PHE A 164 -23.96 15.63 -6.55
N TRP A 165 -24.03 14.45 -7.17
CA TRP A 165 -23.58 14.24 -8.55
C TRP A 165 -24.32 15.10 -9.58
N GLN A 166 -25.52 15.62 -9.27
CA GLN A 166 -26.24 16.50 -10.18
C GLN A 166 -25.65 17.92 -10.23
N ALA A 167 -25.03 18.37 -9.14
CA ALA A 167 -24.49 19.72 -9.00
C ALA A 167 -23.01 19.82 -9.42
N PHE A 168 -22.21 18.78 -9.18
CA PHE A 168 -20.76 18.81 -9.42
C PHE A 168 -20.35 18.02 -10.67
N ASP A 169 -19.31 18.47 -11.38
CA ASP A 169 -18.60 17.61 -12.33
C ASP A 169 -17.89 16.49 -11.55
N LEU A 170 -17.93 15.26 -12.05
CA LEU A 170 -17.21 14.12 -11.46
C LEU A 170 -15.70 14.37 -11.38
N ARG A 171 -15.11 15.19 -12.25
CA ARG A 171 -13.69 15.58 -12.14
C ARG A 171 -13.37 16.30 -10.83
N ALA A 172 -14.36 16.88 -10.16
CA ALA A 172 -14.18 17.49 -8.85
C ALA A 172 -13.69 16.50 -7.79
N VAL A 173 -13.86 15.18 -7.97
CA VAL A 173 -13.30 14.17 -7.05
C VAL A 173 -11.78 14.30 -6.91
N TRP A 174 -11.08 14.81 -7.92
CA TRP A 174 -9.62 15.04 -7.86
C TRP A 174 -9.18 16.03 -6.79
N PHE A 175 -10.08 16.90 -6.32
CA PHE A 175 -9.79 17.78 -5.19
C PHE A 175 -9.64 17.02 -3.86
N SER A 176 -9.93 15.72 -3.80
CA SER A 176 -9.57 14.87 -2.65
C SER A 176 -8.08 14.90 -2.37
N ALA A 177 -7.24 15.04 -3.40
CA ALA A 177 -5.79 15.13 -3.24
C ALA A 177 -5.37 16.33 -2.39
N CYS A 178 -6.17 17.40 -2.34
CA CYS A 178 -5.85 18.58 -1.54
C CYS A 178 -5.78 18.28 -0.03
N SER A 179 -6.56 17.31 0.46
CA SER A 179 -6.51 16.93 1.88
C SER A 179 -5.19 16.25 2.25
N GLY A 180 -4.49 15.66 1.27
CA GLY A 180 -3.16 15.11 1.47
C GLY A 180 -2.12 16.18 1.84
N PHE A 181 -2.31 17.45 1.46
CA PHE A 181 -1.39 18.53 1.81
C PHE A 181 -1.40 18.90 3.29
N MET A 182 -2.35 18.38 4.07
CA MET A 182 -2.41 18.63 5.51
C MET A 182 -1.19 18.02 6.22
N ALA A 183 -0.83 16.77 5.93
CA ALA A 183 0.34 16.12 6.53
C ALA A 183 0.86 14.94 5.69
N GLY A 184 0.75 14.99 4.36
CA GLY A 184 1.33 14.01 3.43
C GLY A 184 0.53 12.70 3.27
N GLY A 185 -0.76 12.69 3.62
CA GLY A 185 -1.68 11.58 3.38
C GLY A 185 -1.35 10.27 4.11
N ILE A 186 -1.86 9.15 3.59
CA ILE A 186 -1.76 7.83 4.23
C ILE A 186 -0.31 7.30 4.30
N ASP A 187 0.52 7.60 3.30
CA ASP A 187 1.91 7.12 3.26
C ASP A 187 2.76 7.76 4.37
N THR A 188 2.54 9.05 4.62
CA THR A 188 3.20 9.76 5.74
C THR A 188 2.66 9.29 7.08
N ALA A 189 1.34 9.04 7.20
CA ALA A 189 0.76 8.46 8.40
C ALA A 189 1.37 7.08 8.73
N ASN A 190 1.50 6.19 7.73
CA ASN A 190 2.14 4.89 7.89
C ASN A 190 3.60 4.99 8.35
N THR A 191 4.36 5.92 7.77
CA THR A 191 5.74 6.18 8.17
C THR A 191 5.82 6.62 9.63
N LEU A 192 4.98 7.58 10.03
CA LEU A 192 4.92 8.06 11.41
C LEU A 192 4.41 6.98 12.38
N PHE A 193 3.53 6.07 11.96
CA PHE A 193 3.13 4.93 12.79
C PHE A 193 4.31 4.01 13.10
N PHE A 194 5.10 3.61 12.09
CA PHE A 194 6.29 2.79 12.32
C PHE A 194 7.29 3.46 13.27
N VAL A 195 7.43 4.78 13.13
CA VAL A 195 8.31 5.61 13.95
C VAL A 195 7.77 5.69 15.39
N MET A 196 6.47 5.96 15.61
CA MET A 196 5.82 5.96 16.93
C MET A 196 5.92 4.61 17.63
N ILE A 197 5.72 3.50 16.91
CA ILE A 197 5.88 2.14 17.47
C ILE A 197 7.33 1.90 17.89
N SER A 198 8.29 2.35 17.08
CA SER A 198 9.71 2.17 17.39
C SER A 198 10.15 2.91 18.64
N ASP A 199 9.50 4.03 18.98
CA ASP A 199 9.77 4.79 20.21
C ASP A 199 9.28 4.07 21.46
N VAL A 200 8.13 3.40 21.40
CA VAL A 200 7.48 2.82 22.59
C VAL A 200 7.75 1.32 22.75
N ALA A 201 8.02 0.61 21.67
CA ALA A 201 8.30 -0.82 21.71
C ALA A 201 9.77 -1.06 22.08
N SER A 202 9.98 -1.89 23.09
CA SER A 202 11.31 -2.41 23.45
C SER A 202 11.92 -3.16 22.27
N GLU A 203 13.26 -3.21 22.22
CA GLU A 203 13.99 -3.88 21.13
C GLU A 203 13.56 -5.34 20.93
N ALA A 204 13.27 -6.05 22.02
CA ALA A 204 12.80 -7.43 21.99
C ALA A 204 11.38 -7.60 21.41
N ARG A 205 10.46 -6.68 21.73
CA ARG A 205 9.03 -6.79 21.34
C ARG A 205 8.70 -6.06 20.04
N ARG A 206 9.58 -5.17 19.56
CA ARG A 206 9.33 -4.33 18.36
C ARG A 206 9.02 -5.17 17.12
N ALA A 207 9.79 -6.22 16.87
CA ALA A 207 9.57 -7.11 15.73
C ALA A 207 8.21 -7.82 15.83
N GLU A 208 7.84 -8.30 17.02
CA GLU A 208 6.54 -8.94 17.28
C GLU A 208 5.38 -7.98 16.99
N VAL A 209 5.47 -6.72 17.46
CA VAL A 209 4.44 -5.71 17.22
C VAL A 209 4.28 -5.42 15.73
N PHE A 210 5.37 -5.30 14.96
CA PHE A 210 5.29 -5.11 13.51
C PHE A 210 4.66 -6.30 12.79
N VAL A 211 4.99 -7.53 13.20
CA VAL A 211 4.36 -8.74 12.65
C VAL A 211 2.86 -8.74 12.94
N GLN A 212 2.44 -8.40 14.17
CA GLN A 212 1.04 -8.31 14.54
C GLN A 212 0.28 -7.27 13.71
N LEU A 213 0.89 -6.12 13.45
CA LEU A 213 0.29 -5.08 12.59
C LEU A 213 0.12 -5.56 11.14
N GLY A 214 1.13 -6.21 10.58
CA GLY A 214 1.02 -6.84 9.26
C GLY A 214 -0.11 -7.87 9.21
N ALA A 215 -0.24 -8.70 10.25
CA ALA A 215 -1.31 -9.70 10.36
C ALA A 215 -2.71 -9.06 10.45
N LEU A 216 -2.87 -7.98 11.22
CA LEU A 216 -4.12 -7.23 11.32
C LEU A 216 -4.55 -6.63 9.97
N SER A 217 -3.63 -5.98 9.26
CA SER A 217 -3.91 -5.42 7.93
C SER A 217 -4.23 -6.51 6.90
N MET A 218 -3.53 -7.64 6.92
CA MET A 218 -3.84 -8.78 6.04
C MET A 218 -5.20 -9.42 6.37
N GLY A 219 -5.55 -9.51 7.65
CA GLY A 219 -6.87 -9.99 8.10
C GLY A 219 -8.00 -9.08 7.62
N ALA A 220 -7.82 -7.75 7.72
CA ALA A 220 -8.77 -6.78 7.17
C ALA A 220 -8.96 -6.97 5.66
N LEU A 221 -7.88 -7.08 4.90
CA LEU A 221 -7.92 -7.29 3.45
C LEU A 221 -8.60 -8.60 3.05
N LEU A 222 -8.52 -9.63 3.90
CA LEU A 222 -9.16 -10.94 3.65
C LEU A 222 -10.68 -10.89 3.85
N VAL A 223 -11.16 -10.16 4.86
CA VAL A 223 -12.57 -10.20 5.29
C VAL A 223 -13.38 -9.04 4.71
N MET A 224 -12.80 -7.85 4.58
CA MET A 224 -13.56 -6.64 4.20
C MET A 224 -14.03 -6.63 2.75
N PRO A 225 -13.23 -6.98 1.73
CA PRO A 225 -13.71 -7.00 0.34
C PRO A 225 -14.91 -7.93 0.10
N PRO A 226 -14.94 -9.20 0.58
CA PRO A 226 -16.13 -10.03 0.42
C PRO A 226 -17.33 -9.48 1.20
N MET A 227 -17.10 -8.92 2.39
CA MET A 227 -18.18 -8.29 3.16
C MET A 227 -18.74 -7.06 2.44
N SER A 228 -17.87 -6.24 1.85
CA SER A 228 -18.25 -5.10 1.01
C SER A 228 -19.06 -5.54 -0.21
N ALA A 229 -18.62 -6.60 -0.91
CA ALA A 229 -19.35 -7.18 -2.03
C ALA A 229 -20.73 -7.70 -1.63
N TRP A 230 -20.83 -8.38 -0.50
CA TRP A 230 -22.09 -8.89 0.02
C TRP A 230 -23.05 -7.76 0.40
N LEU A 231 -22.57 -6.72 1.09
CA LEU A 231 -23.35 -5.51 1.43
C LEU A 231 -23.83 -4.77 0.18
N MET A 232 -23.00 -4.70 -0.88
CA MET A 232 -23.38 -4.11 -2.17
C MET A 232 -24.53 -4.86 -2.83
N ARG A 233 -24.57 -6.20 -2.72
CA ARG A 233 -25.62 -7.04 -3.33
C ARG A 233 -26.96 -6.93 -2.60
N ILE A 234 -26.96 -6.90 -1.26
CA ILE A 234 -28.20 -6.94 -0.47
C ILE A 234 -28.79 -5.55 -0.27
N CYS A 235 -27.94 -4.57 -0.01
CA CYS A 235 -28.38 -3.21 0.30
C CYS A 235 -28.17 -2.30 -0.90
N SER A 236 -27.08 -1.54 -0.89
CA SER A 236 -26.69 -0.56 -1.88
C SER A 236 -25.21 -0.28 -1.69
N PRO A 237 -24.44 0.09 -2.73
CA PRO A 237 -23.02 0.46 -2.57
C PRO A 237 -22.79 1.64 -1.62
N TRP A 238 -23.81 2.46 -1.33
CA TRP A 238 -23.68 3.52 -0.34
C TRP A 238 -23.47 3.00 1.08
N VAL A 239 -24.06 1.86 1.46
CA VAL A 239 -23.94 1.30 2.81
C VAL A 239 -22.48 0.96 3.17
N PRO A 240 -21.77 0.10 2.40
CA PRO A 240 -20.36 -0.18 2.67
C PRO A 240 -19.48 1.08 2.49
N ALA A 241 -19.78 1.97 1.54
CA ALA A 241 -19.02 3.23 1.39
C ALA A 241 -19.07 4.10 2.67
N LEU A 242 -20.27 4.29 3.24
CA LEU A 242 -20.46 5.07 4.46
C LEU A 242 -19.86 4.37 5.69
N ILE A 243 -20.00 3.04 5.80
CA ILE A 243 -19.32 2.26 6.85
C ILE A 243 -17.80 2.48 6.78
N GLY A 244 -17.22 2.41 5.58
CA GLY A 244 -15.79 2.66 5.39
C GLY A 244 -15.36 4.05 5.83
N ALA A 245 -16.15 5.09 5.50
CA ALA A 245 -15.87 6.47 5.94
C ALA A 245 -16.00 6.63 7.47
N LEU A 246 -17.00 6.01 8.09
CA LEU A 246 -17.20 6.01 9.54
C LEU A 246 -16.07 5.30 10.28
N LEU A 247 -15.54 4.19 9.75
CA LEU A 247 -14.38 3.50 10.31
C LEU A 247 -13.13 4.38 10.31
N LYS A 248 -12.88 5.12 9.21
CA LYS A 248 -11.78 6.09 9.15
C LYS A 248 -11.97 7.24 10.14
N LEU A 249 -13.19 7.75 10.29
CA LEU A 249 -13.50 8.77 11.29
C LEU A 249 -13.29 8.25 12.72
N ALA A 250 -13.70 7.00 12.99
CA ALA A 250 -13.45 6.34 14.26
C ALA A 250 -11.93 6.19 14.53
N ALA A 251 -11.12 5.93 13.49
CA ALA A 251 -9.66 5.89 13.62
C ALA A 251 -9.10 7.24 14.10
N VAL A 252 -9.60 8.36 13.58
CA VAL A 252 -9.23 9.71 14.05
C VAL A 252 -9.61 9.90 15.52
N ALA A 253 -10.84 9.53 15.89
CA ALA A 253 -11.34 9.66 17.26
C ALA A 253 -10.56 8.79 18.27
N VAL A 254 -10.22 7.56 17.90
CA VAL A 254 -9.39 6.67 18.73
C VAL A 254 -7.97 7.21 18.84
N PHE A 255 -7.38 7.67 17.74
CA PHE A 255 -6.01 8.21 17.74
C PHE A 255 -5.87 9.47 18.60
N HIS A 256 -6.93 10.28 18.74
CA HIS A 256 -6.92 11.43 19.65
C HIS A 256 -6.53 11.06 21.10
N HIS A 257 -6.88 9.85 21.54
CA HIS A 257 -6.55 9.32 22.87
C HIS A 257 -5.14 8.73 22.96
N CYS A 258 -4.42 8.63 21.84
CA CYS A 258 -3.03 8.19 21.81
C CYS A 258 -2.16 9.24 22.52
N PRO A 259 -1.31 8.83 23.48
CA PRO A 259 -0.36 9.73 24.09
C PRO A 259 0.75 10.10 23.09
N GLU A 260 1.42 11.24 23.33
CA GLU A 260 2.65 11.56 22.61
C GLU A 260 3.73 10.52 22.97
N THR A 261 4.38 9.96 21.94
CA THR A 261 5.42 8.94 22.09
C THR A 261 6.82 9.54 22.17
N LEU A 262 7.01 10.73 21.60
CA LEU A 262 8.29 11.43 21.67
C LEU A 262 8.42 12.15 23.02
N SER A 263 9.33 11.69 23.87
CA SER A 263 9.61 12.32 25.16
C SER A 263 10.15 13.75 24.98
N ARG A 264 9.87 14.63 25.95
CA ARG A 264 10.33 16.02 25.92
C ARG A 264 11.85 16.13 25.92
N ALA A 265 12.52 15.32 26.73
CA ALA A 265 13.99 15.28 26.80
C ALA A 265 14.62 14.83 25.46
N GLU A 266 14.04 13.81 24.80
CA GLU A 266 14.52 13.36 23.50
C GLU A 266 14.28 14.41 22.40
N ARG A 267 13.15 15.13 22.47
CA ARG A 267 12.85 16.26 21.58
C ARG A 267 13.87 17.39 21.73
N GLU A 268 14.19 17.79 22.97
CA GLU A 268 15.20 18.82 23.24
C GLU A 268 16.60 18.37 22.78
N ARG A 269 16.95 17.10 22.97
CA ARG A 269 18.18 16.50 22.44
C ARG A 269 18.24 16.57 20.91
N ARG A 270 17.17 16.18 20.22
CA ARG A 270 17.09 16.22 18.74
C ARG A 270 17.06 17.65 18.21
N ALA A 271 16.45 18.59 18.92
CA ALA A 271 16.47 20.01 18.57
C ALA A 271 17.89 20.59 18.67
N MET A 272 18.63 20.26 19.73
CA MET A 272 20.04 20.67 19.87
C MET A 272 20.93 20.07 18.78
N VAL A 273 20.83 18.76 18.53
CA VAL A 273 21.60 18.10 17.45
C VAL A 273 21.20 18.63 16.06
N GLY A 274 19.90 18.89 15.86
CA GLY A 274 19.37 19.48 14.63
C GLY A 274 19.88 20.90 14.40
N ALA A 275 19.89 21.76 15.43
CA ALA A 275 20.41 23.12 15.36
C ALA A 275 21.91 23.16 15.05
N VAL A 276 22.69 22.19 15.54
CA VAL A 276 24.11 22.04 15.20
C VAL A 276 24.30 21.52 13.76
N ARG A 277 23.33 20.76 13.22
CA ARG A 277 23.42 20.09 11.91
C ARG A 277 22.81 20.87 10.75
N TRP A 278 22.01 21.90 11.00
CA TRP A 278 21.61 22.91 10.00
C TRP A 278 22.79 23.85 9.70
N GLN A 279 23.91 23.28 9.24
CA GLN A 279 24.87 24.04 8.45
C GLN A 279 24.18 24.49 7.17
N GLU A 280 24.41 25.74 6.77
CA GLU A 280 23.86 26.35 5.56
C GLU A 280 23.79 25.34 4.40
N PRO A 281 22.68 25.26 3.65
CA PRO A 281 22.65 24.47 2.44
C PRO A 281 23.72 25.02 1.51
N SER A 282 24.87 24.34 1.43
CA SER A 282 25.93 24.76 0.51
C SER A 282 25.30 24.83 -0.87
N LYS A 283 25.42 25.95 -1.58
CA LYS A 283 24.86 26.20 -2.93
C LYS A 283 25.30 25.19 -4.01
N LYS A 284 26.13 24.20 -3.68
CA LYS A 284 26.35 23.01 -4.53
C LYS A 284 25.04 22.25 -4.62
N SER A 285 24.56 22.01 -5.84
CA SER A 285 23.26 21.37 -6.06
C SER A 285 23.19 20.08 -5.24
N TRP A 286 22.14 19.90 -4.45
CA TRP A 286 21.88 18.66 -3.73
C TRP A 286 21.96 17.44 -4.68
N LEU A 287 21.61 17.67 -5.96
CA LEU A 287 21.80 16.74 -7.07
C LEU A 287 23.25 16.35 -7.30
N ASP A 288 24.22 17.26 -7.19
CA ASP A 288 25.65 16.97 -7.39
C ASP A 288 26.22 16.09 -6.28
N LYS A 289 25.83 16.35 -5.02
CA LYS A 289 26.22 15.53 -3.88
C LYS A 289 25.55 14.15 -3.93
N PHE A 290 24.28 14.10 -4.32
CA PHE A 290 23.55 12.86 -4.52
C PHE A 290 24.18 12.03 -5.65
N HIS A 291 24.50 12.67 -6.78
CA HIS A 291 25.15 12.04 -7.92
C HIS A 291 26.54 11.50 -7.56
N GLN A 292 27.38 12.28 -6.87
CA GLN A 292 28.70 11.81 -6.42
C GLN A 292 28.60 10.63 -5.43
N SER A 293 27.60 10.65 -4.54
CA SER A 293 27.43 9.63 -3.50
C SER A 293 26.72 8.35 -3.97
N SER A 294 26.07 8.38 -5.14
CA SER A 294 25.32 7.26 -5.74
C SER A 294 25.98 6.66 -6.98
N ARG A 295 27.13 7.18 -7.43
CA ARG A 295 27.89 6.66 -8.57
C ARG A 295 28.18 5.16 -8.51
N PHE A 296 28.36 4.61 -7.30
CA PHE A 296 28.58 3.17 -7.12
C PHE A 296 27.40 2.32 -7.62
N LEU A 297 26.16 2.85 -7.61
CA LEU A 297 24.97 2.17 -8.13
C LEU A 297 25.03 1.99 -9.65
N LEU A 298 25.74 2.88 -10.34
CA LEU A 298 25.94 2.86 -11.80
C LEU A 298 27.19 2.08 -12.20
N ASN A 299 28.13 1.84 -11.27
CA ASN A 299 29.35 1.09 -11.55
C ASN A 299 29.08 -0.40 -11.76
N ASP A 300 28.07 -0.95 -11.08
CA ASP A 300 27.64 -2.35 -11.26
C ASP A 300 26.32 -2.40 -12.03
N TRP A 301 26.36 -2.95 -13.23
CA TRP A 301 25.18 -3.10 -14.09
C TRP A 301 24.07 -3.90 -13.39
N ARG A 302 24.42 -4.84 -12.50
CA ARG A 302 23.46 -5.67 -11.75
C ARG A 302 22.61 -4.82 -10.83
N ILE A 303 23.22 -3.88 -10.14
CA ILE A 303 22.54 -2.96 -9.22
C ILE A 303 21.61 -2.04 -10.00
N THR A 304 22.09 -1.46 -11.11
CA THR A 304 21.26 -0.60 -11.97
C THR A 304 20.06 -1.36 -12.56
N ALA A 305 20.28 -2.59 -13.04
CA ALA A 305 19.21 -3.42 -13.60
C ALA A 305 18.17 -3.83 -12.54
N LEU A 306 18.60 -4.08 -11.29
CA LEU A 306 17.69 -4.32 -10.17
C LEU A 306 16.87 -3.07 -9.81
N ILE A 307 17.48 -1.89 -9.79
CA ILE A 307 16.78 -0.62 -9.57
C ILE A 307 15.72 -0.38 -10.65
N ALA A 308 16.04 -0.63 -11.91
CA ALA A 308 15.07 -0.56 -13.02
C ALA A 308 13.91 -1.56 -12.84
N THR A 309 14.20 -2.73 -12.27
CA THR A 309 13.17 -3.73 -11.96
C THR A 309 12.23 -3.25 -10.85
N PHE A 310 12.74 -2.65 -9.77
CA PHE A 310 11.91 -2.05 -8.73
C PHE A 310 11.00 -0.94 -9.27
N PHE A 311 11.52 -0.08 -10.16
CA PHE A 311 10.70 0.91 -10.86
C PHE A 311 9.52 0.27 -11.58
N GLY A 312 9.79 -0.72 -12.44
CA GLY A 312 8.76 -1.34 -13.25
C GLY A 312 7.74 -2.13 -12.42
N GLN A 313 8.17 -2.80 -11.36
CA GLN A 313 7.27 -3.44 -10.42
C GLN A 313 6.34 -2.44 -9.74
N ALA A 314 6.88 -1.30 -9.28
CA ALA A 314 6.04 -0.26 -8.67
C ALA A 314 5.10 0.40 -9.68
N PHE A 315 5.60 0.66 -10.90
CA PHE A 315 4.83 1.22 -12.01
C PHE A 315 3.64 0.34 -12.40
N LEU A 316 3.79 -0.98 -12.33
CA LEU A 316 2.72 -1.91 -12.70
C LEU A 316 1.92 -2.45 -11.51
N GLY A 317 2.39 -2.21 -10.29
CA GLY A 317 1.89 -2.84 -9.07
C GLY A 317 0.60 -2.23 -8.51
N ARG A 318 0.32 -0.94 -8.79
CA ARG A 318 -0.89 -0.25 -8.30
C ARG A 318 -2.11 -0.53 -9.21
N ASN A 319 -2.46 -1.80 -9.35
CA ASN A 319 -3.43 -2.26 -10.36
C ASN A 319 -4.75 -2.84 -9.80
N ARG A 320 -4.96 -2.87 -8.48
CA ARG A 320 -6.15 -3.49 -7.85
C ARG A 320 -7.49 -2.97 -8.41
N LEU A 321 -7.69 -1.66 -8.46
CA LEU A 321 -8.94 -1.07 -8.97
C LEU A 321 -9.12 -1.29 -10.48
N LEU A 322 -8.02 -1.40 -11.23
CA LEU A 322 -8.05 -1.72 -12.65
C LEU A 322 -8.43 -3.19 -12.88
N ILE A 323 -7.97 -4.12 -12.05
CA ILE A 323 -8.39 -5.54 -12.10
C ILE A 323 -9.89 -5.63 -11.84
N LEU A 324 -10.38 -4.95 -10.80
CA LEU A 324 -11.81 -4.92 -10.49
C LEU A 324 -12.63 -4.48 -11.70
N GLN A 325 -12.20 -3.38 -12.32
CA GLN A 325 -12.84 -2.84 -13.51
C GLN A 325 -12.72 -3.78 -14.72
N TYR A 326 -11.54 -4.36 -14.94
CA TYR A 326 -11.27 -5.31 -16.00
C TYR A 326 -12.19 -6.53 -15.93
N LEU A 327 -12.28 -7.18 -14.77
CA LEU A 327 -13.11 -8.37 -14.58
C LEU A 327 -14.58 -8.05 -14.88
N SER A 328 -15.08 -6.94 -14.33
CA SER A 328 -16.45 -6.51 -14.56
C SER A 328 -16.75 -6.19 -16.04
N LYS A 329 -15.81 -5.55 -16.74
CA LYS A 329 -15.96 -5.25 -18.18
C LYS A 329 -15.78 -6.48 -19.07
N ARG A 330 -14.76 -7.30 -18.84
CA ARG A 330 -14.39 -8.44 -19.70
C ARG A 330 -15.45 -9.54 -19.67
N TYR A 331 -15.97 -9.84 -18.48
CA TYR A 331 -16.95 -10.90 -18.25
C TYR A 331 -18.39 -10.39 -18.12
N SER A 332 -18.61 -9.07 -18.19
CA SER A 332 -19.94 -8.45 -18.08
C SER A 332 -20.66 -8.76 -16.77
N ILE A 333 -19.90 -8.99 -15.70
CA ILE A 333 -20.40 -9.25 -14.35
C ILE A 333 -20.49 -7.96 -13.52
N SER A 334 -21.24 -8.01 -12.42
CA SER A 334 -21.34 -6.86 -11.53
C SER A 334 -19.99 -6.58 -10.84
N ILE A 335 -19.77 -5.34 -10.41
CA ILE A 335 -18.60 -4.95 -9.61
C ILE A 335 -18.56 -5.76 -8.31
N SER A 336 -19.71 -6.08 -7.73
CA SER A 336 -19.77 -6.92 -6.52
C SER A 336 -19.25 -8.34 -6.78
N ASP A 337 -19.61 -8.96 -7.90
CA ASP A 337 -19.14 -10.30 -8.28
C ASP A 337 -17.65 -10.28 -8.59
N ALA A 338 -17.19 -9.24 -9.31
CA ALA A 338 -15.77 -9.03 -9.59
C ALA A 338 -14.96 -8.87 -8.29
N THR A 339 -15.47 -8.15 -7.30
CA THR A 339 -14.85 -8.06 -5.96
C THR A 339 -14.73 -9.44 -5.32
N LEU A 340 -15.76 -10.28 -5.40
CA LEU A 340 -15.70 -11.66 -4.89
C LEU A 340 -14.65 -12.50 -5.63
N LEU A 341 -14.55 -12.42 -6.96
CA LEU A 341 -13.51 -13.13 -7.71
C LEU A 341 -12.10 -12.72 -7.27
N MET A 342 -11.91 -11.44 -6.92
CA MET A 342 -10.63 -10.94 -6.41
C MET A 342 -10.30 -11.47 -5.00
N THR A 343 -11.28 -11.93 -4.22
CA THR A 343 -10.99 -12.49 -2.87
C THR A 343 -10.13 -13.74 -2.94
N ALA A 344 -10.28 -14.56 -3.99
CA ALA A 344 -9.43 -15.73 -4.21
C ALA A 344 -7.93 -15.35 -4.35
N ARG A 345 -7.65 -14.20 -4.98
CA ARG A 345 -6.29 -13.64 -5.05
C ARG A 345 -5.77 -13.31 -3.66
N THR A 346 -6.58 -12.62 -2.84
CA THR A 346 -6.22 -12.24 -1.48
C THR A 346 -5.98 -13.45 -0.59
N ILE A 347 -6.85 -14.47 -0.67
CA ILE A 347 -6.69 -15.74 0.04
C ILE A 347 -5.35 -16.38 -0.34
N THR A 348 -5.02 -16.42 -1.63
CA THR A 348 -3.76 -17.00 -2.11
C THR A 348 -2.54 -16.20 -1.60
N MET A 349 -2.62 -14.87 -1.57
CA MET A 349 -1.55 -14.03 -0.98
C MET A 349 -1.38 -14.28 0.51
N PHE A 350 -2.49 -14.41 1.25
CA PHE A 350 -2.45 -14.75 2.68
C PHE A 350 -1.79 -16.10 2.92
N LEU A 351 -2.21 -17.14 2.17
CA LEU A 351 -1.63 -18.48 2.24
C LEU A 351 -0.13 -18.47 1.87
N LEU A 352 0.25 -17.66 0.88
CA LEU A 352 1.64 -17.51 0.47
C LEU A 352 2.51 -17.03 1.63
N PHE A 353 2.14 -15.90 2.25
CA PHE A 353 2.98 -15.28 3.27
C PHE A 353 2.92 -16.02 4.62
N MET A 354 1.76 -16.57 5.00
CA MET A 354 1.60 -17.23 6.30
C MET A 354 2.11 -18.67 6.33
N PHE A 355 1.94 -19.42 5.23
CA PHE A 355 2.22 -20.86 5.23
C PHE A 355 3.26 -21.26 4.19
N ILE A 356 3.07 -20.89 2.91
CA ILE A 356 3.86 -21.43 1.81
C ILE A 356 5.32 -20.96 1.88
N LEU A 357 5.55 -19.65 1.96
CA LEU A 357 6.90 -19.07 2.01
C LEU A 357 7.71 -19.52 3.24
N PRO A 358 7.19 -19.49 4.48
CA PRO A 358 7.93 -19.99 5.64
C PRO A 358 8.16 -21.50 5.57
N TYR A 359 7.20 -22.29 5.06
CA TYR A 359 7.37 -23.74 4.89
C TYR A 359 8.45 -24.07 3.87
N ILE A 360 8.42 -23.46 2.68
CA ILE A 360 9.44 -23.67 1.64
C ILE A 360 10.82 -23.22 2.15
N SER A 361 10.89 -22.08 2.85
CA SER A 361 12.15 -21.58 3.44
C SER A 361 12.74 -22.58 4.43
N LYS A 362 11.91 -23.17 5.32
CA LYS A 362 12.34 -24.22 6.26
C LYS A 362 12.76 -25.50 5.54
N LEU A 363 11.99 -25.94 4.54
CA LEU A 363 12.24 -27.17 3.79
C LEU A 363 13.59 -27.10 3.06
N MET A 364 13.90 -25.98 2.39
CA MET A 364 15.16 -25.81 1.67
C MET A 364 16.39 -25.83 2.59
N ILE A 365 16.27 -25.22 3.77
CA ILE A 365 17.33 -25.23 4.78
C ILE A 365 17.49 -26.63 5.38
N TYR A 366 16.39 -27.27 5.77
CA TYR A 366 16.40 -28.59 6.41
C TYR A 366 16.94 -29.68 5.49
N ARG A 367 16.57 -29.66 4.20
CA ARG A 367 17.02 -30.66 3.21
C ARG A 367 18.41 -30.35 2.62
N GLN A 368 19.11 -29.32 3.10
CA GLN A 368 20.40 -28.87 2.55
C GLN A 368 20.37 -28.68 1.02
N LEU A 369 19.20 -28.35 0.46
CA LEU A 369 19.02 -28.17 -0.99
C LEU A 369 19.76 -26.94 -1.52
N VAL A 370 20.26 -26.09 -0.61
CA VAL A 370 20.94 -24.84 -0.94
C VAL A 370 22.13 -24.65 -0.01
N ALA A 371 23.30 -24.36 -0.59
CA ALA A 371 24.56 -24.22 0.15
C ALA A 371 24.67 -22.96 1.04
N SER A 372 23.87 -21.91 0.77
CA SER A 372 23.91 -20.64 1.51
C SER A 372 22.56 -19.90 1.49
N ALA A 373 22.27 -19.14 2.55
CA ALA A 373 21.05 -18.35 2.70
C ALA A 373 20.80 -17.39 1.51
N HIS A 374 21.84 -16.89 0.86
CA HIS A 374 21.72 -15.98 -0.29
C HIS A 374 21.27 -16.70 -1.58
N HIS A 375 21.72 -17.92 -1.80
CA HIS A 375 21.28 -18.72 -2.96
C HIS A 375 19.80 -19.09 -2.84
N LYS A 376 19.32 -19.29 -1.60
CA LYS A 376 17.92 -19.59 -1.30
C LYS A 376 17.02 -18.44 -1.72
N ASP A 377 17.39 -17.22 -1.32
CA ASP A 377 16.65 -16.01 -1.65
C ASP A 377 16.65 -15.72 -3.16
N LEU A 378 17.76 -16.01 -3.86
CA LEU A 378 17.85 -15.88 -5.31
C LEU A 378 16.94 -16.87 -6.06
N TYR A 379 16.97 -18.16 -5.71
CA TYR A 379 16.10 -19.16 -6.35
C TYR A 379 14.62 -18.88 -6.07
N LEU A 380 14.30 -18.49 -4.84
CA LEU A 380 12.94 -18.06 -4.49
C LEU A 380 12.54 -16.82 -5.30
N ALA A 381 13.42 -15.83 -5.43
CA ALA A 381 13.14 -14.65 -6.22
C ALA A 381 12.83 -15.03 -7.68
N GLN A 382 13.70 -15.82 -8.32
CA GLN A 382 13.53 -16.28 -9.69
C GLN A 382 12.21 -17.04 -9.89
N ALA A 383 11.89 -17.99 -9.01
CA ALA A 383 10.63 -18.71 -9.05
C ALA A 383 9.42 -17.78 -8.89
N SER A 384 9.47 -16.82 -7.95
CA SER A 384 8.41 -15.83 -7.77
C SER A 384 8.25 -14.92 -9.00
N TYR A 385 9.34 -14.53 -9.67
CA TYR A 385 9.30 -13.70 -10.89
C TYR A 385 8.65 -14.45 -12.06
N VAL A 386 8.95 -15.74 -12.21
CA VAL A 386 8.30 -16.60 -13.22
C VAL A 386 6.80 -16.70 -12.94
N LEU A 387 6.41 -17.01 -11.70
CA LEU A 387 4.99 -17.10 -11.33
C LEU A 387 4.26 -15.76 -11.52
N TRP A 388 4.89 -14.65 -11.17
CA TRP A 388 4.36 -13.29 -11.39
C TRP A 388 4.11 -13.04 -12.89
N THR A 389 5.12 -13.28 -13.72
CA THR A 389 5.06 -13.10 -15.17
C THR A 389 3.98 -13.94 -15.82
N VAL A 390 3.95 -15.24 -15.51
CA VAL A 390 2.97 -16.19 -16.05
C VAL A 390 1.57 -15.80 -15.60
N GLY A 391 1.38 -15.49 -14.31
CA GLY A 391 0.07 -15.11 -13.77
C GLY A 391 -0.54 -13.89 -14.44
N TRP A 392 0.23 -12.82 -14.66
CA TRP A 392 -0.27 -11.61 -15.35
C TRP A 392 -0.52 -11.84 -16.85
N ALA A 393 0.36 -12.57 -17.52
CA ALA A 393 0.17 -12.91 -18.93
C ALA A 393 -1.11 -13.76 -19.14
N LEU A 394 -1.31 -14.77 -18.30
CA LEU A 394 -2.52 -15.61 -18.34
C LEU A 394 -3.79 -14.81 -18.01
N LEU A 395 -3.72 -13.87 -17.06
CA LEU A 395 -4.87 -13.02 -16.71
C LEU A 395 -5.34 -12.18 -17.91
N GLY A 396 -4.40 -11.61 -18.67
CA GLY A 396 -4.72 -10.84 -19.87
C GLY A 396 -5.33 -11.67 -21.01
N LEU A 397 -5.00 -12.95 -21.07
CA LEU A 397 -5.50 -13.90 -22.08
C LEU A 397 -6.74 -14.69 -21.64
N ALA A 398 -7.14 -14.59 -20.37
CA ALA A 398 -8.19 -15.41 -19.79
C ALA A 398 -9.55 -15.24 -20.51
N PRO A 399 -10.12 -16.30 -21.13
CA PRO A 399 -11.39 -16.23 -21.84
C PRO A 399 -12.61 -16.32 -20.92
N ASN A 400 -12.47 -16.92 -19.74
CA ASN A 400 -13.54 -17.13 -18.76
C ASN A 400 -13.11 -16.74 -17.35
N GLU A 401 -14.09 -16.62 -16.44
CA GLU A 401 -13.89 -16.20 -15.05
C GLU A 401 -13.00 -17.17 -14.26
N ALA A 402 -13.15 -18.48 -14.47
CA ALA A 402 -12.38 -19.51 -13.77
C ALA A 402 -10.88 -19.41 -14.07
N LEU A 403 -10.51 -19.22 -15.34
CA LEU A 403 -9.12 -19.01 -15.73
C LEU A 403 -8.58 -17.67 -15.22
N ALA A 404 -9.41 -16.62 -15.12
CA ALA A 404 -8.99 -15.37 -14.50
C ALA A 404 -8.67 -15.54 -13.00
N VAL A 405 -9.52 -16.28 -12.27
CA VAL A 405 -9.28 -16.60 -10.84
C VAL A 405 -8.00 -17.41 -10.68
N ALA A 406 -7.81 -18.47 -11.48
CA ALA A 406 -6.60 -19.27 -11.46
C ALA A 406 -5.34 -18.43 -11.77
N SER A 407 -5.43 -17.55 -12.78
CA SER A 407 -4.33 -16.66 -13.17
C SER A 407 -3.98 -15.65 -12.07
N MET A 408 -4.99 -15.07 -11.40
CA MET A 408 -4.78 -14.20 -10.24
C MET A 408 -4.16 -14.96 -9.06
N GLY A 409 -4.51 -16.24 -8.86
CA GLY A 409 -3.87 -17.11 -7.88
C GLY A 409 -2.39 -17.34 -8.20
N ILE A 410 -2.06 -17.67 -9.46
CA ILE A 410 -0.66 -17.82 -9.91
C ILE A 410 0.11 -16.51 -9.73
N ALA A 411 -0.47 -15.38 -10.13
CA ALA A 411 0.14 -14.07 -9.91
C ALA A 411 0.34 -13.78 -8.42
N ALA A 412 -0.63 -14.14 -7.56
CA ALA A 412 -0.52 -13.97 -6.11
C ALA A 412 0.65 -14.75 -5.52
N LEU A 413 0.97 -15.95 -6.02
CA LEU A 413 2.14 -16.72 -5.58
C LEU A 413 3.49 -16.01 -5.89
N GLY A 414 3.50 -15.12 -6.88
CA GLY A 414 4.66 -14.30 -7.25
C GLY A 414 4.84 -13.01 -6.46
N GLN A 415 3.96 -12.66 -5.51
CA GLN A 415 4.04 -11.38 -4.77
C GLN A 415 5.30 -11.24 -3.91
N GLY A 416 5.97 -12.34 -3.55
CA GLY A 416 7.24 -12.29 -2.80
C GLY A 416 8.42 -11.65 -3.54
N THR A 417 8.30 -11.39 -4.84
CA THR A 417 9.41 -10.90 -5.70
C THR A 417 10.10 -9.66 -5.16
N THR A 418 9.36 -8.64 -4.74
CA THR A 418 9.96 -7.36 -4.31
C THR A 418 10.72 -7.49 -2.98
N LEU A 419 10.26 -8.36 -2.07
CA LEU A 419 10.95 -8.63 -0.81
C LEU A 419 12.25 -9.41 -1.03
N LEU A 420 12.17 -10.46 -1.84
CA LEU A 420 13.31 -11.32 -2.15
C LEU A 420 14.35 -10.57 -3.00
N ALA A 421 13.91 -9.73 -3.95
CA ALA A 421 14.79 -8.86 -4.72
C ALA A 421 15.51 -7.83 -3.84
N ARG A 422 14.85 -7.28 -2.80
CA ARG A 422 15.50 -6.37 -1.84
C ARG A 422 16.57 -7.11 -1.01
N SER A 423 16.23 -8.29 -0.49
CA SER A 423 17.20 -9.14 0.23
C SER A 423 18.42 -9.45 -0.63
N PHE A 424 18.19 -9.79 -1.89
CA PHE A 424 19.25 -10.06 -2.85
C PHE A 424 20.09 -8.81 -3.15
N LEU A 425 19.49 -7.65 -3.38
CA LEU A 425 20.20 -6.39 -3.59
C LEU A 425 21.14 -6.06 -2.42
N ALA A 426 20.67 -6.22 -1.17
CA ALA A 426 21.53 -5.98 0.00
C ALA A 426 22.76 -6.90 0.03
N SER A 427 22.64 -8.13 -0.49
CA SER A 427 23.78 -9.05 -0.56
C SER A 427 24.83 -8.71 -1.63
N LEU A 428 24.54 -7.75 -2.53
CA LEU A 428 25.49 -7.23 -3.52
C LEU A 428 26.21 -5.96 -3.05
N LEU A 429 25.78 -5.39 -1.92
CA LEU A 429 26.22 -4.10 -1.43
C LEU A 429 27.09 -4.25 -0.20
N GLN A 430 28.03 -3.32 0.00
CA GLN A 430 28.74 -3.25 1.26
C GLN A 430 27.81 -2.72 2.37
N PRO A 431 28.03 -3.07 3.66
CA PRO A 431 27.15 -2.65 4.75
C PRO A 431 26.87 -1.14 4.82
N HIS A 432 27.86 -0.32 4.45
CA HIS A 432 27.77 1.15 4.45
C HIS A 432 27.06 1.74 3.20
N GLU A 433 26.70 0.90 2.22
CA GLU A 433 26.03 1.27 0.97
C GLU A 433 24.54 0.89 0.97
N VAL A 434 24.14 -0.13 1.75
CA VAL A 434 22.76 -0.68 1.78
C VAL A 434 21.71 0.40 2.02
N ALA A 435 21.89 1.24 3.04
CA ALA A 435 20.93 2.29 3.37
C ALA A 435 20.74 3.29 2.21
N ARG A 436 21.84 3.67 1.54
CA ARG A 436 21.80 4.59 0.39
C ARG A 436 21.07 3.97 -0.80
N ALA A 437 21.34 2.69 -1.10
CA ALA A 437 20.67 1.99 -2.17
C ALA A 437 19.17 1.83 -1.92
N TYR A 438 18.77 1.49 -0.69
CA TYR A 438 17.36 1.38 -0.33
C TYR A 438 16.62 2.72 -0.41
N SER A 439 17.26 3.84 -0.04
CA SER A 439 16.68 5.17 -0.26
C SER A 439 16.41 5.43 -1.75
N VAL A 440 17.36 5.09 -2.63
CA VAL A 440 17.19 5.24 -4.10
C VAL A 440 16.07 4.35 -4.61
N VAL A 441 16.03 3.08 -4.19
CA VAL A 441 14.96 2.14 -4.55
C VAL A 441 13.59 2.69 -4.15
N SER A 442 13.43 3.17 -2.92
CA SER A 442 12.16 3.73 -2.45
C SER A 442 11.74 4.97 -3.24
N MET A 443 12.67 5.85 -3.62
CA MET A 443 12.37 7.02 -4.47
C MET A 443 11.87 6.60 -5.85
N VAL A 444 12.57 5.64 -6.47
CA VAL A 444 12.24 5.13 -7.80
C VAL A 444 10.88 4.39 -7.78
N GLU A 445 10.62 3.58 -6.77
CA GLU A 445 9.33 2.90 -6.59
C GLU A 445 8.19 3.90 -6.40
N MET A 446 8.40 4.95 -5.61
CA MET A 446 7.39 6.00 -5.42
C MET A 446 7.02 6.64 -6.75
N ILE A 447 8.01 7.09 -7.54
CA ILE A 447 7.78 7.66 -8.88
C ILE A 447 7.08 6.65 -9.79
N GLY A 448 7.52 5.39 -9.79
CA GLY A 448 6.89 4.32 -10.55
C GLY A 448 5.41 4.19 -10.22
N SER A 449 5.08 4.04 -8.93
CA SER A 449 3.70 3.86 -8.47
C SER A 449 2.78 5.05 -8.80
N MET A 450 3.31 6.27 -8.82
CA MET A 450 2.59 7.49 -9.17
C MET A 450 2.21 7.54 -10.64
N LEU A 451 3.14 7.19 -11.53
CA LEU A 451 2.95 7.23 -12.97
C LEU A 451 2.21 5.99 -13.51
N GLY A 452 2.26 4.90 -12.75
CA GLY A 452 1.72 3.60 -13.12
C GLY A 452 0.22 3.58 -13.37
N ALA A 453 -0.56 4.14 -12.44
CA ALA A 453 -2.02 4.13 -12.51
C ALA A 453 -2.60 4.83 -13.77
N PRO A 454 -2.22 6.08 -14.11
CA PRO A 454 -2.69 6.71 -15.34
C PRO A 454 -2.15 6.04 -16.60
N ALA A 455 -0.92 5.53 -16.59
CA ALA A 455 -0.37 4.80 -17.73
C ALA A 455 -1.15 3.50 -18.00
N LEU A 456 -1.45 2.72 -16.96
CA LEU A 456 -2.28 1.52 -17.08
C LEU A 456 -3.71 1.84 -17.51
N ALA A 457 -4.29 2.96 -17.06
CA ALA A 457 -5.58 3.43 -17.54
C ALA A 457 -5.53 3.79 -19.04
N ALA A 458 -4.47 4.43 -19.51
CA ALA A 458 -4.28 4.72 -20.93
C ALA A 458 -4.13 3.45 -21.78
N ILE A 459 -3.35 2.47 -21.32
CA ILE A 459 -3.23 1.15 -21.97
C ILE A 459 -4.57 0.42 -21.98
N PHE A 460 -5.35 0.52 -20.91
CA PHE A 460 -6.69 -0.08 -20.85
C PHE A 460 -7.63 0.57 -21.87
N ASN A 461 -7.61 1.90 -21.99
CA ASN A 461 -8.39 2.63 -22.99
C ASN A 461 -8.00 2.24 -24.42
N LEU A 462 -6.69 2.08 -24.68
CA LEU A 462 -6.20 1.58 -25.96
C LEU A 462 -6.75 0.17 -26.24
N GLY A 463 -6.69 -0.73 -25.26
CA GLY A 463 -7.26 -2.08 -25.35
C GLY A 463 -8.77 -2.07 -25.60
N LEU A 464 -9.52 -1.16 -24.98
CA LEU A 464 -10.96 -0.99 -25.24
C LEU A 464 -11.23 -0.54 -26.68
N SER A 465 -10.37 0.31 -27.26
CA SER A 465 -10.54 0.80 -28.64
C SER A 465 -10.28 -0.27 -29.71
N TRP A 466 -9.38 -1.22 -29.43
CA TRP A 466 -9.04 -2.32 -30.35
C TRP A 466 -10.05 -3.48 -30.32
N GLY A 467 -11.06 -3.41 -29.45
CA GLY A 467 -12.16 -4.36 -29.39
C GLY A 467 -12.02 -5.40 -28.27
N ARG A 468 -12.96 -6.36 -28.26
CA ARG A 468 -13.17 -7.24 -27.10
C ARG A 468 -11.95 -8.10 -26.74
N ALA A 469 -11.21 -8.60 -27.73
CA ALA A 469 -10.04 -9.43 -27.51
C ALA A 469 -8.93 -8.72 -26.71
N TRP A 470 -8.78 -7.41 -26.93
CA TRP A 470 -7.68 -6.59 -26.40
C TRP A 470 -7.99 -5.92 -25.06
N ILE A 471 -9.15 -6.18 -24.44
CA ILE A 471 -9.51 -5.63 -23.11
C ILE A 471 -8.46 -6.00 -22.04
N GLY A 472 -7.80 -7.17 -22.18
CA GLY A 472 -6.74 -7.63 -21.28
C GLY A 472 -5.36 -7.03 -21.52
N LEU A 473 -5.21 -6.08 -22.47
CA LEU A 473 -3.94 -5.48 -22.87
C LEU A 473 -3.09 -4.96 -21.70
N PRO A 474 -3.62 -4.28 -20.66
CA PRO A 474 -2.81 -3.85 -19.52
C PRO A 474 -2.08 -5.01 -18.85
N PHE A 475 -2.73 -6.16 -18.69
CA PHE A 475 -2.14 -7.32 -18.02
C PHE A 475 -1.16 -8.08 -18.91
N ILE A 476 -1.36 -8.05 -20.24
CA ILE A 476 -0.37 -8.55 -21.20
C ILE A 476 0.89 -7.69 -21.13
N VAL A 477 0.76 -6.36 -21.11
CA VAL A 477 1.91 -5.45 -20.94
C VAL A 477 2.60 -5.68 -19.60
N ILE A 478 1.83 -5.88 -18.52
CA ILE A 478 2.39 -6.22 -17.21
C ILE A 478 3.19 -7.53 -17.28
N GLY A 479 2.64 -8.57 -17.92
CA GLY A 479 3.31 -9.85 -18.13
C GLY A 479 4.59 -9.71 -18.95
N LEU A 480 4.56 -8.99 -20.08
CA LEU A 480 5.73 -8.79 -20.94
C LEU A 480 6.85 -8.02 -20.22
N LEU A 481 6.51 -6.94 -19.51
CA LEU A 481 7.52 -6.19 -18.76
C LEU A 481 8.07 -7.02 -17.59
N SER A 482 7.23 -7.80 -16.92
CA SER A 482 7.65 -8.76 -15.90
C SER A 482 8.56 -9.86 -16.45
N ALA A 483 8.36 -10.28 -17.71
CA ALA A 483 9.23 -11.24 -18.38
C ALA A 483 10.64 -10.67 -18.60
N VAL A 484 10.75 -9.39 -18.96
CA VAL A 484 12.04 -8.68 -19.06
C VAL A 484 12.74 -8.67 -17.70
N PHE A 485 12.03 -8.33 -16.63
CA PHE A 485 12.59 -8.35 -15.27
C PHE A 485 12.97 -9.75 -14.80
N THR A 486 12.19 -10.75 -15.17
CA THR A 486 12.52 -12.16 -14.93
C THR A 486 13.84 -12.51 -15.61
N ALA A 487 14.01 -12.17 -16.89
CA ALA A 487 15.26 -12.40 -17.62
C ALA A 487 16.46 -11.68 -16.98
N VAL A 488 16.29 -10.43 -16.54
CA VAL A 488 17.31 -9.69 -15.78
C VAL A 488 17.70 -10.43 -14.50
N MET A 489 16.73 -10.92 -13.72
CA MET A 489 17.00 -11.67 -12.49
C MET A 489 17.74 -12.98 -12.73
N PHE A 490 17.46 -13.67 -13.83
CA PHE A 490 18.23 -14.86 -14.23
C PHE A 490 19.65 -14.50 -14.65
N ALA A 491 19.83 -13.46 -15.45
CA ALA A 491 21.15 -13.00 -15.90
C ALA A 491 22.06 -12.58 -14.73
N VAL A 492 21.51 -11.85 -13.77
CA VAL A 492 22.25 -11.44 -12.55
C VAL A 492 22.59 -12.64 -11.67
N GLY A 493 21.70 -13.65 -11.61
CA GLY A 493 21.93 -14.88 -10.85
C GLY A 493 23.07 -15.75 -11.40
N LEU A 494 23.17 -15.88 -12.73
CA LEU A 494 24.18 -16.71 -13.40
C LEU A 494 25.61 -16.24 -13.13
N GLN A 495 25.87 -14.93 -13.20
CA GLN A 495 27.22 -14.38 -13.00
C GLN A 495 27.77 -14.56 -11.57
N ARG A 496 26.90 -14.68 -10.56
CA ARG A 496 27.33 -14.94 -9.19
C ARG A 496 27.77 -16.39 -9.00
N SER A 497 27.11 -17.33 -9.67
CA SER A 497 27.53 -18.74 -9.65
C SER A 497 28.92 -18.93 -10.26
N GLU A 498 29.28 -18.13 -11.28
CA GLU A 498 30.62 -18.15 -11.89
C GLU A 498 31.71 -17.57 -10.98
N HIS A 499 31.41 -16.53 -10.19
CA HIS A 499 32.36 -15.99 -9.21
C HIS A 499 32.56 -16.92 -8.01
N GLY A 500 31.49 -17.52 -7.47
CA GLY A 500 31.62 -18.49 -6.37
C GLY A 500 32.44 -19.72 -6.77
N ARG A 501 32.28 -20.21 -8.01
CA ARG A 501 33.08 -21.33 -8.53
C ARG A 501 34.56 -20.97 -8.75
N ARG A 502 34.92 -19.68 -8.82
CA ARG A 502 36.32 -19.20 -8.92
C ARG A 502 37.01 -18.99 -7.58
N GLU A 503 36.25 -18.84 -6.48
CA GLU A 503 36.80 -18.74 -5.13
C GLU A 503 37.01 -20.12 -4.47
N ASP A 504 36.36 -21.16 -5.01
CA ASP A 504 36.47 -22.56 -4.55
C ASP A 504 37.52 -23.40 -5.32
N ILE A 505 38.28 -22.79 -6.26
CA ILE A 505 39.41 -23.40 -7.00
C ILE A 505 40.68 -22.64 -6.63
#